data_AF-A0A0G0WI31-F1
#
_entry.id   AF-A0A0G0WI31-F1
#
_cell.length_a   1.000
_cell.length_b   1.000
_cell.length_c   1.000
_cell.angle_alpha   90.00
_cell.angle_beta   90.00
_cell.angle_gamma   90.00
#
_symmetry.space_group_name_H-M   'P 1'
#
loop_
_entity.id
_entity.type
_entity.pdbx_description
1 polymer ?
#
loop_
_entity_poly.entity_id
_entity_poly.type
_entity_poly.pdbx_seq_one_letter_code
_entity_poly.pdbx_strand_id
1 'polypeptide(L)'
;MTGTGVTRAKPVEQKLPDPEVLSSIFMTNAANFHNLYDNYQFPDHIRVVQVAGWGSPTVKAVEYKNYHGYPSYEVSFTREGDRTVVYPSAISSVADETYFFNLFEYNKLLNSNTQHRDLLSASPVQTLFTSIVKKEDVLENNFILTAKPQVVDLTDQLVVSTHSPVILGAYDQLGNFTGINPNQNLSADFLSISENIPGSAFIYTSESQNIFLPKEGNYNFVYKGTGNGSTTVEIDNFSADMSTPVASYTDIPTTSNTKAAFTVQSSAPENTEIALDANGDGTTDEVVLADGVELSLNQLITLIKEKISTLSIKDKLKQNLLKQIANLEKKIENKKQKNIKILANLDKKISKQEMKGKISTADAAEITNLLDLLEAQSENIALDPTILASLKTKIQSLNVKANLKNDLLKRVEKLEKKGVIIKTLSNLSKNIIKKAGNGKIADADAQALIDLLNQIEGVI
;
A
#
# COMPACT_ATOMS: atom_id res chain seq x y z
N MET A 1 5.00 -15.48 -32.52
CA MET A 1 5.96 -15.49 -31.38
C MET A 1 7.08 -16.47 -31.71
N THR A 2 8.33 -16.03 -31.83
CA THR A 2 9.44 -16.88 -32.31
C THR A 2 10.14 -17.67 -31.22
N GLY A 3 9.88 -17.41 -29.93
CA GLY A 3 10.50 -18.14 -28.81
C GLY A 3 12.03 -18.06 -28.78
N THR A 4 12.66 -17.18 -29.56
CA THR A 4 14.11 -17.03 -29.74
C THR A 4 14.79 -16.29 -28.58
N GLY A 5 14.27 -16.46 -27.37
CA GLY A 5 14.89 -15.91 -26.17
C GLY A 5 16.25 -16.55 -25.89
N VAL A 6 16.91 -16.04 -24.85
CA VAL A 6 18.19 -16.60 -24.37
C VAL A 6 18.00 -18.07 -24.02
N THR A 7 18.93 -18.94 -24.44
CA THR A 7 18.89 -20.37 -24.09
C THR A 7 18.91 -20.53 -22.58
N ARG A 8 17.83 -21.09 -22.02
CA ARG A 8 17.67 -21.36 -20.59
C ARG A 8 17.45 -22.84 -20.36
N ALA A 9 17.92 -23.35 -19.23
CA ALA A 9 17.55 -24.69 -18.77
C ALA A 9 16.09 -24.66 -18.33
N LYS A 10 15.36 -25.75 -18.61
CA LYS A 10 14.01 -25.94 -18.11
C LYS A 10 14.06 -25.96 -16.57
N PRO A 11 13.25 -25.16 -15.86
CA PRO A 11 13.16 -25.26 -14.41
C PRO A 11 12.63 -26.63 -13.98
N VAL A 12 12.90 -26.97 -12.72
CA VAL A 12 12.36 -28.19 -12.09
C VAL A 12 10.87 -27.98 -11.86
N GLU A 13 10.03 -28.98 -12.13
CA GLU A 13 8.54 -28.85 -12.11
C GLU A 13 7.97 -28.31 -10.79
N GLN A 14 8.65 -28.54 -9.66
CA GLN A 14 8.22 -28.06 -8.35
C GLN A 14 8.62 -26.61 -8.04
N LYS A 15 9.43 -25.97 -8.89
CA LYS A 15 9.84 -24.56 -8.74
C LYS A 15 8.95 -23.64 -9.58
N LEU A 16 7.68 -23.54 -9.19
CA LEU A 16 6.69 -22.67 -9.83
C LEU A 16 7.11 -21.18 -9.95
N PRO A 17 7.91 -20.61 -9.03
CA PRO A 17 8.40 -19.24 -9.16
C PRO A 17 9.40 -19.03 -10.32
N ASP A 18 10.08 -20.09 -10.78
CA ASP A 18 11.06 -19.99 -11.85
C ASP A 18 10.32 -19.91 -13.22
N PRO A 19 10.63 -18.93 -14.08
CA PRO A 19 9.95 -18.82 -15.37
C PRO A 19 10.24 -20.02 -16.26
N GLU A 20 9.18 -20.63 -16.80
CA GLU A 20 9.26 -21.80 -17.68
C GLU A 20 9.86 -21.47 -19.06
N VAL A 21 10.44 -22.47 -19.71
CA VAL A 21 10.96 -22.39 -21.07
C VAL A 21 9.85 -22.70 -22.05
N LEU A 22 9.61 -21.78 -22.99
CA LEU A 22 8.54 -21.91 -23.98
C LEU A 22 8.67 -23.20 -24.80
N SER A 23 7.63 -24.03 -24.78
CA SER A 23 7.54 -25.24 -25.59
C SER A 23 7.17 -24.91 -27.04
N SER A 24 8.05 -25.23 -27.99
CA SER A 24 7.78 -25.07 -29.42
C SER A 24 6.61 -25.92 -29.90
N ILE A 25 6.40 -27.09 -29.29
CA ILE A 25 5.27 -27.98 -29.59
C ILE A 25 3.96 -27.31 -29.17
N PHE A 26 3.88 -26.78 -27.94
CA PHE A 26 2.66 -26.10 -27.49
C PHE A 26 2.38 -24.82 -28.28
N MET A 27 3.42 -24.08 -28.65
CA MET A 27 3.27 -22.89 -29.49
C MET A 27 2.75 -23.24 -30.90
N THR A 28 3.27 -24.33 -31.49
CA THR A 28 2.80 -24.82 -32.79
C THR A 28 1.36 -25.30 -32.69
N ASN A 29 1.00 -26.04 -31.63
CA ASN A 29 -0.36 -26.49 -31.40
C ASN A 29 -1.34 -25.32 -31.23
N ALA A 30 -0.96 -24.30 -30.47
CA ALA A 30 -1.76 -23.08 -30.31
C ALA A 30 -1.94 -22.36 -31.65
N ALA A 31 -0.88 -22.18 -32.44
CA ALA A 31 -0.97 -21.58 -33.76
C ALA A 31 -1.89 -22.38 -34.70
N ASN A 32 -1.80 -23.71 -34.68
CA ASN A 32 -2.66 -24.58 -35.47
C ASN A 32 -4.13 -24.51 -35.03
N PHE A 33 -4.39 -24.42 -33.72
CA PHE A 33 -5.72 -24.23 -33.17
C PHE A 33 -6.34 -22.93 -33.67
N HIS A 34 -5.63 -21.81 -33.54
CA HIS A 34 -6.08 -20.50 -34.01
C HIS A 34 -6.32 -20.46 -35.51
N ASN A 35 -5.41 -21.03 -36.32
CA ASN A 35 -5.58 -21.13 -37.77
C ASN A 35 -6.86 -21.88 -38.18
N LEU A 36 -7.29 -22.87 -37.38
CA LEU A 36 -8.49 -23.67 -37.66
C LEU A 36 -9.76 -23.01 -37.13
N TYR A 37 -9.75 -22.49 -35.90
CA TYR A 37 -10.97 -22.12 -35.19
C TYR A 37 -11.28 -20.62 -35.18
N ASP A 38 -10.30 -19.73 -35.37
CA ASP A 38 -10.55 -18.28 -35.29
C ASP A 38 -11.50 -17.79 -36.40
N ASN A 39 -11.56 -18.50 -37.53
CA ASN A 39 -12.44 -18.19 -38.65
C ASN A 39 -13.59 -19.20 -38.81
N TYR A 40 -13.79 -20.10 -37.84
CA TYR A 40 -14.85 -21.09 -37.90
C TYR A 40 -16.22 -20.40 -37.98
N GLN A 41 -17.05 -20.83 -38.93
CA GLN A 41 -18.42 -20.35 -39.09
C GLN A 41 -19.39 -21.48 -38.78
N PHE A 42 -20.38 -21.20 -37.96
CA PHE A 42 -21.50 -22.11 -37.77
C PHE A 42 -22.35 -22.16 -39.04
N PRO A 43 -22.93 -23.33 -39.40
CA PRO A 43 -23.87 -23.40 -40.52
C PRO A 43 -25.08 -22.47 -40.33
N ASP A 44 -25.47 -21.75 -41.39
CA ASP A 44 -26.57 -20.74 -41.36
C ASP A 44 -27.93 -21.24 -40.85
N HIS A 45 -28.15 -22.56 -40.80
CA HIS A 45 -29.38 -23.17 -40.28
C HIS A 45 -29.33 -23.45 -38.77
N ILE A 46 -28.21 -23.15 -38.12
CA ILE A 46 -28.03 -23.30 -36.68
C ILE A 46 -28.05 -21.91 -36.06
N ARG A 47 -29.10 -21.63 -35.27
CA ARG A 47 -29.14 -20.44 -34.42
C ARG A 47 -28.13 -20.60 -33.28
N VAL A 48 -27.24 -19.64 -33.12
CA VAL A 48 -26.19 -19.59 -32.10
C VAL A 48 -26.50 -18.48 -31.11
N VAL A 49 -26.74 -18.86 -29.86
CA VAL A 49 -26.90 -17.94 -28.74
C VAL A 49 -25.75 -18.14 -27.77
N GLN A 50 -25.07 -17.06 -27.40
CA GLN A 50 -23.96 -17.09 -26.45
C GLN A 50 -24.24 -16.21 -25.23
N VAL A 51 -23.74 -16.65 -24.08
CA VAL A 51 -23.87 -15.96 -22.80
C VAL A 51 -22.50 -15.90 -22.15
N ALA A 52 -21.98 -14.70 -21.93
CA ALA A 52 -20.68 -14.49 -21.28
C ALA A 52 -20.87 -13.90 -19.89
N GLY A 53 -20.19 -14.47 -18.90
CA GLY A 53 -20.09 -13.85 -17.57
C GLY A 53 -19.17 -12.64 -17.59
N TRP A 54 -19.53 -11.59 -16.85
CA TRP A 54 -18.81 -10.32 -16.84
C TRP A 54 -18.89 -9.62 -15.47
N GLY A 55 -17.89 -8.80 -15.16
CA GLY A 55 -17.88 -7.89 -14.01
C GLY A 55 -17.12 -8.41 -12.79
N SER A 56 -16.56 -9.62 -12.86
CA SER A 56 -15.83 -10.25 -11.76
C SER A 56 -14.31 -10.21 -12.00
N PRO A 57 -13.49 -9.87 -10.99
CA PRO A 57 -12.03 -9.93 -11.11
C PRO A 57 -11.57 -11.29 -11.64
N THR A 58 -10.82 -11.28 -12.73
CA THR A 58 -10.37 -12.45 -13.47
C THR A 58 -8.89 -12.27 -13.81
N VAL A 59 -8.08 -13.31 -13.62
CA VAL A 59 -6.66 -13.26 -13.96
C VAL A 59 -6.50 -13.19 -15.48
N LYS A 60 -5.86 -12.13 -16.00
CA LYS A 60 -5.60 -11.94 -17.44
C LYS A 60 -4.15 -12.21 -17.85
N ALA A 61 -3.22 -12.12 -16.90
CA ALA A 61 -1.80 -12.28 -17.19
C ALA A 61 -1.04 -12.74 -15.95
N VAL A 62 0.11 -13.35 -16.20
CA VAL A 62 1.13 -13.67 -15.19
C VAL A 62 2.39 -12.86 -15.55
N GLU A 63 2.93 -12.14 -14.58
CA GLU A 63 4.16 -11.36 -14.72
C GLU A 63 5.23 -11.96 -13.81
N TYR A 64 6.36 -12.39 -14.39
CA TYR A 64 7.49 -12.87 -13.60
C TYR A 64 8.33 -11.69 -13.09
N LYS A 65 8.55 -11.64 -11.78
CA LYS A 65 9.31 -10.60 -11.07
C LYS A 65 10.33 -11.24 -10.14
N ASN A 66 11.23 -10.41 -9.59
CA ASN A 66 12.10 -10.85 -8.50
C ASN A 66 11.65 -10.18 -7.20
N TYR A 67 11.33 -10.98 -6.18
CA TYR A 67 11.02 -10.53 -4.83
C TYR A 67 12.15 -10.91 -3.88
N HIS A 68 12.66 -9.95 -3.11
CA HIS A 68 13.80 -10.13 -2.19
C HIS A 68 15.02 -10.84 -2.81
N GLY A 69 15.27 -10.62 -4.11
CA GLY A 69 16.38 -11.24 -4.85
C GLY A 69 16.10 -12.66 -5.38
N TYR A 70 14.88 -13.17 -5.23
CA TYR A 70 14.46 -14.49 -5.71
C TYR A 70 13.41 -14.38 -6.82
N PRO A 71 13.43 -15.27 -7.83
CA PRO A 71 12.36 -15.36 -8.83
C PRO A 71 11.00 -15.61 -8.17
N SER A 72 9.98 -14.92 -8.67
CA SER A 72 8.58 -15.03 -8.27
C SER A 72 7.68 -14.57 -9.42
N TYR A 73 6.38 -14.57 -9.20
CA TYR A 73 5.41 -14.07 -10.17
C TYR A 73 4.23 -13.40 -9.50
N GLU A 74 3.58 -12.55 -10.28
CA GLU A 74 2.33 -11.90 -9.92
C GLU A 74 1.30 -12.14 -11.00
N VAL A 75 0.05 -11.86 -10.65
CA VAL A 75 -1.08 -11.93 -11.56
C VAL A 75 -1.63 -10.54 -11.79
N SER A 76 -1.97 -10.25 -13.04
CA SER A 76 -2.73 -9.05 -13.38
C SER A 76 -4.20 -9.40 -13.57
N PHE A 77 -5.07 -8.49 -13.17
CA PHE A 77 -6.52 -8.72 -13.19
C PHE A 77 -7.23 -7.90 -14.28
N THR A 78 -8.41 -8.37 -14.67
CA THR A 78 -9.43 -7.66 -15.46
C THR A 78 -10.79 -7.89 -14.81
N ARG A 79 -11.73 -6.98 -15.04
CA ARG A 79 -13.14 -7.13 -14.72
C ARG A 79 -13.96 -7.63 -15.90
N GLU A 80 -13.34 -7.74 -17.07
CA GLU A 80 -13.93 -8.36 -18.24
C GLU A 80 -13.80 -9.89 -18.14
N GLY A 81 -14.51 -10.50 -17.19
CA GLY A 81 -14.55 -11.94 -17.04
C GLY A 81 -15.45 -12.42 -15.90
N ASP A 82 -15.38 -13.73 -15.63
CA ASP A 82 -16.24 -14.45 -14.70
C ASP A 82 -15.48 -15.19 -13.57
N ARG A 83 -14.26 -14.70 -13.26
CA ARG A 83 -13.19 -15.26 -12.43
C ARG A 83 -12.32 -16.33 -13.04
N THR A 84 -12.76 -16.97 -14.12
CA THR A 84 -11.97 -18.03 -14.76
C THR A 84 -11.66 -17.70 -16.20
N VAL A 85 -12.70 -17.32 -16.94
CA VAL A 85 -12.61 -17.04 -18.36
C VAL A 85 -12.69 -15.53 -18.57
N VAL A 86 -11.66 -14.99 -19.21
CA VAL A 86 -11.70 -13.61 -19.70
C VAL A 86 -12.69 -13.50 -20.83
N TYR A 87 -13.44 -12.40 -20.84
CA TYR A 87 -14.49 -12.09 -21.78
C TYR A 87 -14.13 -12.33 -23.25
N PRO A 88 -12.96 -11.90 -23.77
CA PRO A 88 -12.59 -12.13 -25.17
C PRO A 88 -12.48 -13.61 -25.55
N SER A 89 -12.35 -14.51 -24.56
CA SER A 89 -12.33 -15.97 -24.74
C SER A 89 -13.72 -16.59 -24.63
N ALA A 90 -14.68 -15.91 -24.00
CA ALA A 90 -16.04 -16.43 -23.79
C ALA A 90 -16.97 -16.17 -24.98
N ILE A 91 -16.71 -15.11 -25.76
CA ILE A 91 -17.53 -14.75 -26.91
C ILE A 91 -16.88 -15.14 -28.24
N SER A 92 -17.65 -15.79 -29.10
CA SER A 92 -17.35 -15.97 -30.52
C SER A 92 -17.65 -14.68 -31.28
N SER A 93 -16.88 -14.43 -32.36
CA SER A 93 -17.16 -13.37 -33.34
C SER A 93 -18.37 -13.69 -34.23
N VAL A 94 -18.90 -14.91 -34.16
CA VAL A 94 -20.02 -15.41 -34.97
C VAL A 94 -21.10 -15.95 -34.03
N ALA A 95 -22.13 -15.14 -33.79
CA ALA A 95 -23.33 -15.52 -33.05
C ALA A 95 -24.53 -14.68 -33.52
N ASP A 96 -25.73 -15.25 -33.48
CA ASP A 96 -26.98 -14.52 -33.77
C ASP A 96 -27.34 -13.59 -32.60
N GLU A 97 -27.11 -14.05 -31.37
CA GLU A 97 -27.43 -13.33 -30.15
C GLU A 97 -26.31 -13.47 -29.12
N THR A 98 -25.96 -12.36 -28.49
CA THR A 98 -24.95 -12.29 -27.43
C THR A 98 -25.56 -11.65 -26.20
N TYR A 99 -25.48 -12.34 -25.08
CA TYR A 99 -25.93 -11.86 -23.79
C TYR A 99 -24.77 -11.79 -22.80
N PHE A 100 -24.82 -10.81 -21.91
CA PHE A 100 -23.81 -10.58 -20.88
C PHE A 100 -24.46 -10.74 -19.51
N PHE A 101 -23.97 -11.71 -18.74
CA PHE A 101 -24.39 -11.90 -17.36
C PHE A 101 -23.51 -11.04 -16.44
N ASN A 102 -24.09 -9.96 -15.92
CA ASN A 102 -23.46 -9.06 -14.96
C ASN A 102 -23.38 -9.71 -13.58
N LEU A 103 -22.28 -10.46 -13.37
CA LEU A 103 -21.97 -11.14 -12.12
C LEU A 103 -21.75 -10.17 -10.97
N PHE A 104 -21.23 -8.98 -11.26
CA PHE A 104 -20.96 -7.99 -10.22
C PHE A 104 -22.25 -7.54 -9.55
N GLU A 105 -23.21 -7.05 -10.32
CA GLU A 105 -24.51 -6.61 -9.79
C GLU A 105 -25.30 -7.78 -9.20
N TYR A 106 -25.24 -8.96 -9.82
CA TYR A 106 -25.89 -10.16 -9.29
C TYR A 106 -25.37 -10.53 -7.89
N ASN A 107 -24.05 -10.63 -7.74
CA ASN A 107 -23.40 -10.97 -6.47
C ASN A 107 -23.61 -9.91 -5.41
N LYS A 108 -23.57 -8.63 -5.79
CA LYS A 108 -23.79 -7.51 -4.88
C LYS A 108 -25.24 -7.48 -4.37
N LEU A 109 -26.22 -7.57 -5.26
CA LEU A 109 -27.64 -7.42 -4.91
C LEU A 109 -28.22 -8.63 -4.19
N LEU A 110 -27.75 -9.84 -4.53
CA LEU A 110 -28.25 -11.09 -3.94
C LEU A 110 -27.36 -11.63 -2.82
N ASN A 111 -26.27 -10.92 -2.49
CA ASN A 111 -25.25 -11.38 -1.54
C ASN A 111 -24.77 -12.81 -1.87
N SER A 112 -24.41 -13.03 -3.13
CA SER A 112 -23.90 -14.31 -3.64
C SER A 112 -22.45 -14.19 -4.09
N ASN A 113 -21.80 -15.34 -4.32
CA ASN A 113 -20.43 -15.43 -4.86
C ASN A 113 -20.40 -16.27 -6.15
N THR A 114 -21.44 -16.12 -6.98
CA THR A 114 -21.56 -16.77 -8.29
C THR A 114 -20.36 -16.41 -9.15
N GLN A 115 -19.75 -17.44 -9.73
CA GLN A 115 -18.62 -17.32 -10.65
C GLN A 115 -18.80 -18.29 -11.83
N HIS A 116 -17.76 -18.46 -12.65
CA HIS A 116 -17.76 -19.36 -13.81
C HIS A 116 -18.47 -20.72 -13.57
N ARG A 117 -18.12 -21.41 -12.47
CA ARG A 117 -18.69 -22.73 -12.14
C ARG A 117 -20.18 -22.73 -11.82
N ASP A 118 -20.75 -21.56 -11.51
CA ASP A 118 -22.12 -21.38 -11.02
C ASP A 118 -23.05 -20.80 -12.10
N LEU A 119 -22.53 -20.40 -13.27
CA LEU A 119 -23.28 -19.66 -14.30
C LEU A 119 -24.59 -20.36 -14.71
N LEU A 120 -24.56 -21.67 -14.94
CA LEU A 120 -25.75 -22.44 -15.34
C LEU A 120 -26.77 -22.62 -14.21
N SER A 121 -26.36 -22.38 -12.97
CA SER A 121 -27.21 -22.45 -11.77
C SER A 121 -27.81 -21.09 -11.42
N ALA A 122 -27.34 -20.00 -12.02
CA ALA A 122 -27.84 -18.66 -11.75
C ALA A 122 -29.23 -18.46 -12.34
N SER A 123 -30.18 -17.98 -11.53
CA SER A 123 -31.57 -17.80 -11.93
C SER A 123 -31.78 -16.93 -13.18
N PRO A 124 -31.04 -15.81 -13.38
CA PRO A 124 -31.16 -15.02 -14.60
C PRO A 124 -30.75 -15.80 -15.86
N VAL A 125 -29.70 -16.63 -15.77
CA VAL A 125 -29.24 -17.47 -16.87
C VAL A 125 -30.23 -18.59 -17.18
N GLN A 126 -30.81 -19.22 -16.14
CA GLN A 126 -31.85 -20.23 -16.33
C GLN A 126 -33.13 -19.65 -16.96
N THR A 127 -33.49 -18.42 -16.59
CA THR A 127 -34.64 -17.69 -17.16
C THR A 127 -34.40 -17.34 -18.63
N LEU A 128 -33.20 -16.83 -18.94
CA LEU A 128 -32.74 -16.58 -20.31
C LEU A 128 -32.82 -17.86 -21.15
N PHE A 129 -32.23 -18.96 -20.67
CA PHE A 129 -32.24 -20.25 -21.34
C PHE A 129 -33.66 -20.77 -21.59
N THR A 130 -34.54 -20.65 -20.59
CA THR A 130 -35.95 -21.05 -20.71
C THR A 130 -36.66 -20.27 -21.81
N SER A 131 -36.43 -18.96 -21.89
CA SER A 131 -37.03 -18.09 -22.91
C SER A 131 -36.56 -18.49 -24.31
N ILE A 132 -35.25 -18.75 -24.48
CA ILE A 132 -34.65 -19.20 -25.74
C ILE A 132 -35.29 -20.51 -26.21
N VAL A 133 -35.40 -21.51 -25.32
CA VAL A 133 -35.95 -22.84 -25.65
C VAL A 133 -37.43 -22.76 -25.99
N LYS A 134 -38.19 -21.92 -25.29
CA LYS A 134 -39.62 -21.70 -25.56
C LYS A 134 -39.89 -20.81 -26.77
N LYS A 135 -38.86 -20.19 -27.35
CA LYS A 135 -38.97 -19.18 -28.42
C LYS A 135 -39.79 -17.96 -27.96
N GLU A 136 -39.59 -17.57 -26.71
CA GLU A 136 -40.12 -16.33 -26.11
C GLU A 136 -39.07 -15.22 -26.24
N ASP A 137 -39.53 -13.97 -26.20
CA ASP A 137 -38.64 -12.80 -26.19
C ASP A 137 -37.82 -12.75 -24.90
N VAL A 138 -36.52 -12.49 -25.05
CA VAL A 138 -35.64 -12.28 -23.90
C VAL A 138 -35.75 -10.83 -23.45
N LEU A 139 -36.16 -10.62 -22.20
CA LEU A 139 -36.21 -9.30 -21.60
C LEU A 139 -34.89 -8.95 -20.92
N GLU A 140 -34.28 -7.85 -21.36
CA GLU A 140 -33.12 -7.25 -20.69
C GLU A 140 -33.48 -6.83 -19.27
N ASN A 141 -32.53 -7.01 -18.35
CA ASN A 141 -32.66 -6.62 -16.95
C ASN A 141 -31.27 -6.29 -16.37
N ASN A 142 -31.19 -5.96 -15.09
CA ASN A 142 -29.93 -5.56 -14.45
C ASN A 142 -28.84 -6.64 -14.46
N PHE A 143 -29.21 -7.91 -14.70
CA PHE A 143 -28.30 -9.05 -14.71
C PHE A 143 -27.99 -9.55 -16.12
N ILE A 144 -28.96 -9.57 -17.03
CA ILE A 144 -28.78 -10.02 -18.41
C ILE A 144 -28.86 -8.81 -19.33
N LEU A 145 -27.72 -8.47 -19.94
CA LEU A 145 -27.56 -7.34 -20.85
C LEU A 145 -27.36 -7.81 -22.28
N THR A 146 -27.83 -7.02 -23.24
CA THR A 146 -27.66 -7.28 -24.69
C THR A 146 -26.52 -6.48 -25.32
N ALA A 147 -26.15 -5.37 -24.68
CA ALA A 147 -24.98 -4.58 -25.04
C ALA A 147 -23.82 -4.88 -24.08
N LYS A 148 -22.58 -4.86 -24.60
CA LYS A 148 -21.38 -5.08 -23.78
C LYS A 148 -21.27 -3.95 -22.74
N PRO A 149 -21.34 -4.26 -21.43
CA PRO A 149 -21.12 -3.26 -20.40
C PRO A 149 -19.65 -2.80 -20.39
N GLN A 150 -19.42 -1.54 -20.07
CA GLN A 150 -18.06 -0.98 -20.05
C GLN A 150 -17.45 -1.15 -18.67
N VAL A 151 -16.14 -1.41 -18.61
CA VAL A 151 -15.42 -1.56 -17.32
C VAL A 151 -15.47 -0.29 -16.47
N VAL A 152 -15.64 0.88 -17.08
CA VAL A 152 -15.79 2.18 -16.41
C VAL A 152 -17.14 2.33 -15.70
N ASP A 153 -18.13 1.50 -16.04
CA ASP A 153 -19.45 1.52 -15.41
C ASP A 153 -19.46 0.75 -14.08
N LEU A 154 -18.40 -0.01 -13.79
CA LEU A 154 -18.25 -0.72 -12.53
C LEU A 154 -17.75 0.21 -11.44
N THR A 155 -18.33 0.10 -10.25
CA THR A 155 -17.78 0.76 -9.07
C THR A 155 -16.39 0.22 -8.78
N ASP A 156 -15.46 1.12 -8.52
CA ASP A 156 -14.11 0.80 -8.06
C ASP A 156 -14.12 -0.16 -6.86
N GLN A 157 -13.01 -0.87 -6.71
CA GLN A 157 -12.76 -1.77 -5.59
C GLN A 157 -11.47 -1.39 -4.87
N LEU A 158 -11.42 -1.70 -3.58
CA LEU A 158 -10.19 -1.74 -2.82
C LEU A 158 -9.62 -3.15 -2.93
N VAL A 159 -8.32 -3.28 -3.17
CA VAL A 159 -7.64 -4.58 -3.21
C VAL A 159 -6.58 -4.59 -2.13
N VAL A 160 -6.61 -5.63 -1.30
CA VAL A 160 -5.52 -5.90 -0.35
C VAL A 160 -4.89 -7.22 -0.72
N SER A 161 -3.60 -7.19 -1.04
CA SER A 161 -2.82 -8.35 -1.42
C SER A 161 -1.79 -8.69 -0.34
N THR A 162 -1.42 -9.95 -0.27
CA THR A 162 -0.31 -10.43 0.55
C THR A 162 0.56 -11.39 -0.23
N HIS A 163 1.87 -11.35 0.03
CA HIS A 163 2.85 -12.28 -0.51
C HIS A 163 3.35 -13.21 0.60
N SER A 164 3.36 -14.52 0.34
CA SER A 164 3.66 -15.61 1.28
C SER A 164 4.86 -15.34 2.23
N PRO A 165 4.88 -15.89 3.48
CA PRO A 165 4.06 -17.01 3.97
C PRO A 165 2.98 -16.60 4.99
N VAL A 166 1.84 -16.11 4.49
CA VAL A 166 0.72 -15.65 5.32
C VAL A 166 -0.61 -16.14 4.77
N ILE A 167 -1.62 -16.23 5.63
CA ILE A 167 -3.03 -16.28 5.26
C ILE A 167 -3.72 -14.96 5.65
N LEU A 168 -4.50 -14.43 4.72
CA LEU A 168 -5.24 -13.18 4.89
C LEU A 168 -6.76 -13.42 4.87
N GLY A 169 -7.48 -12.63 5.67
CA GLY A 169 -8.93 -12.52 5.61
C GLY A 169 -9.39 -11.14 6.06
N ALA A 170 -10.60 -10.74 5.66
CA ALA A 170 -11.19 -9.45 5.97
C ALA A 170 -12.61 -9.63 6.52
N TYR A 171 -12.96 -8.83 7.53
CA TYR A 171 -14.32 -8.66 8.02
C TYR A 171 -14.84 -7.27 7.66
N ASP A 172 -16.10 -7.19 7.21
CA ASP A 172 -16.80 -5.91 7.14
C ASP A 172 -17.37 -5.51 8.52
N GLN A 173 -18.02 -4.34 8.58
CA GLN A 173 -18.64 -3.83 9.82
C GLN A 173 -19.84 -4.65 10.31
N LEU A 174 -20.42 -5.49 9.44
CA LEU A 174 -21.55 -6.36 9.75
C LEU A 174 -21.08 -7.75 10.22
N GLY A 175 -19.77 -8.00 10.20
CA GLY A 175 -19.17 -9.29 10.57
C GLY A 175 -19.17 -10.32 9.43
N ASN A 176 -19.50 -9.92 8.20
CA ASN A 176 -19.31 -10.79 7.04
C ASN A 176 -17.81 -10.96 6.77
N PHE A 177 -17.42 -12.13 6.30
CA PHE A 177 -16.01 -12.50 6.14
C PHE A 177 -15.67 -12.91 4.70
N THR A 178 -14.54 -12.41 4.20
CA THR A 178 -13.96 -12.82 2.92
C THR A 178 -12.49 -13.20 3.09
N GLY A 179 -12.09 -14.35 2.53
CA GLY A 179 -10.73 -14.90 2.61
C GLY A 179 -10.69 -16.29 3.23
N ILE A 180 -9.50 -16.67 3.71
CA ILE A 180 -9.28 -17.96 4.39
C ILE A 180 -9.35 -17.69 5.89
N ASN A 181 -10.30 -18.32 6.59
CA ASN A 181 -10.47 -18.10 8.02
C ASN A 181 -9.23 -18.60 8.79
N PRO A 182 -8.48 -17.74 9.53
CA PRO A 182 -7.26 -18.13 10.22
C PRO A 182 -7.50 -19.09 11.41
N ASN A 183 -8.75 -19.23 11.86
CA ASN A 183 -9.16 -20.11 12.95
C ASN A 183 -9.54 -21.52 12.48
N GLN A 184 -9.56 -21.80 11.17
CA GLN A 184 -9.77 -23.16 10.68
C GLN A 184 -8.53 -24.03 10.91
N ASN A 185 -8.66 -25.34 10.71
CA ASN A 185 -7.50 -26.23 10.72
C ASN A 185 -6.62 -25.96 9.47
N LEU A 186 -5.56 -25.18 9.66
CA LEU A 186 -4.64 -24.81 8.58
C LEU A 186 -3.78 -25.98 8.06
N SER A 187 -3.81 -27.13 8.73
CA SER A 187 -3.14 -28.36 8.30
C SER A 187 -4.06 -29.31 7.53
N ALA A 188 -5.31 -28.91 7.25
CA ALA A 188 -6.22 -29.70 6.43
C ALA A 188 -5.75 -29.73 4.96
N ASP A 189 -6.04 -30.83 4.25
CA ASP A 189 -5.73 -30.99 2.83
C ASP A 189 -6.36 -29.89 1.96
N PHE A 190 -7.51 -29.36 2.40
CA PHE A 190 -8.24 -28.29 1.75
C PHE A 190 -8.60 -27.21 2.76
N LEU A 191 -8.24 -25.97 2.43
CA LEU A 191 -8.67 -24.79 3.19
C LEU A 191 -9.99 -24.28 2.63
N SER A 192 -10.91 -23.92 3.54
CA SER A 192 -12.16 -23.27 3.20
C SER A 192 -11.92 -21.79 2.94
N ILE A 193 -12.45 -21.34 1.80
CA ILE A 193 -12.51 -19.93 1.39
C ILE A 193 -13.96 -19.47 1.56
N SER A 194 -14.14 -18.30 2.17
CA SER A 194 -15.44 -17.64 2.30
C SER A 194 -15.40 -16.31 1.57
N GLU A 195 -16.55 -15.86 1.06
CA GLU A 195 -16.69 -14.60 0.32
C GLU A 195 -18.04 -13.96 0.63
N ASN A 196 -18.31 -13.79 1.93
CA ASN A 196 -19.62 -13.39 2.42
C ASN A 196 -19.80 -11.87 2.49
N ILE A 197 -18.73 -11.09 2.30
CA ILE A 197 -18.85 -9.63 2.14
C ILE A 197 -19.49 -9.36 0.76
N PRO A 198 -20.65 -8.69 0.69
CA PRO A 198 -21.33 -8.47 -0.59
C PRO A 198 -20.44 -7.75 -1.61
N GLY A 199 -20.33 -8.31 -2.82
CA GLY A 199 -19.49 -7.73 -3.89
C GLY A 199 -17.98 -7.89 -3.70
N SER A 200 -17.54 -8.69 -2.73
CA SER A 200 -16.13 -9.04 -2.56
C SER A 200 -15.68 -10.22 -3.42
N ALA A 201 -14.38 -10.40 -3.57
CA ALA A 201 -13.78 -11.57 -4.19
C ALA A 201 -12.45 -11.94 -3.55
N PHE A 202 -12.12 -13.24 -3.55
CA PHE A 202 -10.85 -13.78 -3.09
C PHE A 202 -10.18 -14.56 -4.22
N ILE A 203 -8.98 -14.14 -4.61
CA ILE A 203 -8.16 -14.82 -5.62
C ILE A 203 -6.79 -15.09 -5.04
N TYR A 204 -6.31 -16.33 -5.15
CA TYR A 204 -5.02 -16.73 -4.63
C TYR A 204 -4.21 -17.50 -5.67
N THR A 205 -2.90 -17.45 -5.49
CA THR A 205 -1.88 -18.22 -6.18
C THR A 205 -1.01 -18.93 -5.13
N SER A 206 0.09 -19.59 -5.53
CA SER A 206 1.06 -20.12 -4.56
C SER A 206 1.83 -19.00 -3.83
N GLU A 207 1.97 -17.85 -4.48
CA GLU A 207 2.82 -16.75 -4.02
C GLU A 207 2.04 -15.61 -3.38
N SER A 208 0.79 -15.40 -3.81
CA SER A 208 -0.01 -14.25 -3.41
C SER A 208 -1.47 -14.58 -3.12
N GLN A 209 -2.08 -13.80 -2.24
CA GLN A 209 -3.53 -13.78 -1.98
C GLN A 209 -4.02 -12.35 -2.20
N ASN A 210 -5.21 -12.21 -2.78
CA ASN A 210 -5.79 -10.93 -3.16
C ASN A 210 -7.26 -10.91 -2.71
N ILE A 211 -7.62 -9.92 -1.90
CA ILE A 211 -9.00 -9.68 -1.46
C ILE A 211 -9.50 -8.41 -2.14
N PHE A 212 -10.46 -8.57 -3.04
CA PHE A 212 -11.19 -7.47 -3.66
C PHE A 212 -12.39 -7.13 -2.79
N LEU A 213 -12.52 -5.86 -2.41
CA LEU A 213 -13.56 -5.36 -1.54
C LEU A 213 -14.26 -4.17 -2.21
N PRO A 214 -15.55 -3.94 -1.94
CA PRO A 214 -16.20 -2.69 -2.31
C PRO A 214 -15.38 -1.47 -1.83
N LYS A 215 -15.35 -0.39 -2.60
CA LYS A 215 -14.61 0.83 -2.22
C LYS A 215 -15.29 1.67 -1.12
N GLU A 216 -16.47 1.22 -0.66
CA GLU A 216 -17.21 1.85 0.41
C GLU A 216 -17.14 0.97 1.66
N GLY A 217 -16.50 1.46 2.72
CA GLY A 217 -16.52 0.80 4.02
C GLY A 217 -15.17 0.75 4.74
N ASN A 218 -15.22 0.17 5.92
CA ASN A 218 -14.06 -0.10 6.77
C ASN A 218 -13.95 -1.61 6.97
N TYR A 219 -12.76 -2.14 6.72
CA TYR A 219 -12.51 -3.58 6.72
C TYR A 219 -11.45 -3.93 7.75
N ASN A 220 -11.77 -4.89 8.61
CA ASN A 220 -10.86 -5.40 9.63
C ASN A 220 -10.18 -6.66 9.10
N PHE A 221 -8.89 -6.55 8.81
CA PHE A 221 -8.08 -7.63 8.32
C PHE A 221 -7.49 -8.45 9.45
N VAL A 222 -7.43 -9.76 9.21
CA VAL A 222 -6.76 -10.74 10.05
C VAL A 222 -5.67 -11.42 9.25
N TYR A 223 -4.48 -11.41 9.82
CA TYR A 223 -3.24 -11.91 9.26
C TYR A 223 -2.74 -13.05 10.14
N LYS A 224 -2.36 -14.18 9.54
CA LYS A 224 -1.73 -15.28 10.27
C LYS A 224 -0.59 -15.89 9.45
N GLY A 225 0.60 -15.87 10.02
CA GLY A 225 1.77 -16.49 9.41
C GLY A 225 1.62 -18.01 9.30
N THR A 226 2.08 -18.56 8.18
CA THR A 226 2.05 -20.01 7.89
C THR A 226 3.44 -20.63 7.82
N GLY A 227 4.48 -19.82 7.83
CA GLY A 227 5.87 -20.25 7.74
C GLY A 227 6.83 -19.17 8.19
N ASN A 228 8.12 -19.48 8.11
CA ASN A 228 9.18 -18.53 8.45
C ASN A 228 9.63 -17.79 7.19
N GLY A 229 9.64 -16.46 7.23
CA GLY A 229 10.08 -15.62 6.12
C GLY A 229 9.71 -14.16 6.32
N SER A 230 9.80 -13.39 5.24
CA SER A 230 9.27 -12.04 5.15
C SER A 230 7.95 -12.07 4.39
N THR A 231 7.01 -11.24 4.80
CA THR A 231 5.74 -11.03 4.11
C THR A 231 5.67 -9.59 3.61
N THR A 232 5.00 -9.41 2.48
CA THR A 232 4.57 -8.10 1.99
C THR A 232 3.05 -8.01 2.03
N VAL A 233 2.52 -6.89 2.50
CA VAL A 233 1.10 -6.52 2.37
C VAL A 233 1.04 -5.31 1.44
N GLU A 234 0.16 -5.33 0.45
CA GLU A 234 -0.08 -4.17 -0.42
C GLU A 234 -1.57 -3.79 -0.40
N ILE A 235 -1.82 -2.49 -0.52
CA ILE A 235 -3.15 -1.91 -0.62
C ILE A 235 -3.19 -1.13 -1.92
N ASP A 236 -4.12 -1.50 -2.79
CA ASP A 236 -4.32 -0.92 -4.11
C ASP A 236 -5.76 -0.42 -4.28
N ASN A 237 -5.93 0.60 -5.10
CA ASN A 237 -7.21 0.93 -5.71
C ASN A 237 -7.32 0.20 -7.05
N PHE A 238 -8.45 -0.46 -7.30
CA PHE A 238 -8.73 -1.15 -8.56
C PHE A 238 -9.91 -0.50 -9.29
N SER A 239 -9.62 0.15 -10.41
CA SER A 239 -10.59 0.89 -11.23
C SER A 239 -10.41 0.56 -12.71
N ALA A 240 -11.50 0.26 -13.43
CA ALA A 240 -11.51 0.04 -14.88
C ALA A 240 -10.36 -0.86 -15.41
N ASP A 241 -10.02 -1.95 -14.71
CA ASP A 241 -8.95 -2.93 -14.99
C ASP A 241 -7.51 -2.52 -14.64
N MET A 242 -7.35 -1.45 -13.88
CA MET A 242 -6.05 -0.95 -13.43
C MET A 242 -5.97 -0.96 -11.90
N SER A 243 -4.92 -1.59 -11.38
CA SER A 243 -4.51 -1.44 -9.98
C SER A 243 -3.56 -0.24 -9.87
N THR A 244 -3.87 0.68 -8.96
CA THR A 244 -3.01 1.80 -8.60
C THR A 244 -2.57 1.63 -7.15
N PRO A 245 -1.26 1.54 -6.87
CA PRO A 245 -0.74 1.39 -5.52
C PRO A 245 -1.14 2.53 -4.59
N VAL A 246 -1.50 2.20 -3.35
CA VAL A 246 -1.80 3.16 -2.28
C VAL A 246 -0.77 3.06 -1.16
N ALA A 247 -0.55 1.85 -0.64
CA ALA A 247 0.38 1.59 0.44
C ALA A 247 1.00 0.21 0.29
N SER A 248 2.26 0.08 0.72
CA SER A 248 3.00 -1.18 0.75
C SER A 248 3.60 -1.34 2.14
N TYR A 249 3.71 -2.56 2.63
CA TYR A 249 4.34 -2.91 3.90
C TYR A 249 5.24 -4.10 3.64
N THR A 250 6.49 -3.83 3.28
CA THR A 250 7.46 -4.86 2.90
C THR A 250 8.25 -5.39 4.09
N ASP A 251 8.84 -6.57 3.91
CA ASP A 251 9.79 -7.16 4.87
C ASP A 251 9.23 -7.42 6.28
N ILE A 252 7.92 -7.66 6.41
CA ILE A 252 7.29 -7.99 7.71
C ILE A 252 7.79 -9.36 8.18
N PRO A 253 8.55 -9.44 9.30
CA PRO A 253 9.08 -10.71 9.78
C PRO A 253 7.94 -11.63 10.23
N THR A 254 7.85 -12.81 9.62
CA THR A 254 6.72 -13.71 9.79
C THR A 254 7.18 -15.10 10.17
N THR A 255 6.50 -15.67 11.15
CA THR A 255 6.62 -17.06 11.60
C THR A 255 5.23 -17.69 11.68
N SER A 256 5.14 -19.00 11.92
CA SER A 256 3.85 -19.67 12.16
C SER A 256 3.08 -19.17 13.40
N ASN A 257 3.75 -18.45 14.31
CA ASN A 257 3.13 -17.87 15.50
C ASN A 257 2.66 -16.43 15.29
N THR A 258 3.18 -15.78 14.25
CA THR A 258 2.90 -14.38 13.96
C THR A 258 1.44 -14.18 13.59
N LYS A 259 0.78 -13.25 14.28
CA LYS A 259 -0.55 -12.76 13.96
C LYS A 259 -0.48 -11.27 13.75
N ALA A 260 -1.32 -10.74 12.88
CA ALA A 260 -1.51 -9.29 12.81
C ALA A 260 -2.98 -8.95 12.62
N ALA A 261 -3.34 -7.75 13.00
CA ALA A 261 -4.64 -7.18 12.74
C ALA A 261 -4.47 -5.74 12.28
N PHE A 262 -5.29 -5.32 11.33
CA PHE A 262 -5.29 -3.95 10.83
C PHE A 262 -6.66 -3.60 10.27
N THR A 263 -7.00 -2.31 10.32
CA THR A 263 -8.25 -1.81 9.73
C THR A 263 -7.91 -0.94 8.54
N VAL A 264 -8.41 -1.31 7.36
CA VAL A 264 -8.30 -0.47 6.18
C VAL A 264 -9.58 0.36 6.04
N GLN A 265 -9.45 1.67 6.11
CA GLN A 265 -10.54 2.62 5.85
C GLN A 265 -10.49 3.02 4.39
N SER A 266 -11.52 2.69 3.60
CA SER A 266 -11.48 2.94 2.15
C SER A 266 -11.40 4.42 1.78
N SER A 267 -11.76 5.33 2.70
CA SER A 267 -11.63 6.79 2.53
C SER A 267 -10.20 7.33 2.74
N ALA A 268 -9.33 6.58 3.41
CA ALA A 268 -7.92 6.94 3.63
C ALA A 268 -7.05 5.68 3.83
N PRO A 269 -6.99 4.77 2.83
CA PRO A 269 -6.30 3.49 2.97
C PRO A 269 -4.79 3.63 3.26
N GLU A 270 -4.17 4.73 2.84
CA GLU A 270 -2.77 5.08 3.08
C GLU A 270 -2.40 5.25 4.56
N ASN A 271 -3.39 5.51 5.43
CA ASN A 271 -3.18 5.68 6.87
C ASN A 271 -3.28 4.35 7.65
N THR A 272 -3.32 3.21 6.96
CA THR A 272 -3.41 1.91 7.60
C THR A 272 -2.13 1.63 8.41
N GLU A 273 -2.31 1.08 9.61
CA GLU A 273 -1.21 0.62 10.46
C GLU A 273 -1.42 -0.86 10.78
N ILE A 274 -0.36 -1.67 10.73
CA ILE A 274 -0.44 -3.11 10.98
C ILE A 274 0.05 -3.42 12.39
N ALA A 275 -0.88 -3.82 13.26
CA ALA A 275 -0.55 -4.26 14.62
C ALA A 275 -0.09 -5.72 14.60
N LEU A 276 1.20 -5.95 14.83
CA LEU A 276 1.86 -7.25 14.77
C LEU A 276 2.00 -7.84 16.18
N ASP A 277 1.50 -9.06 16.37
CA ASP A 277 1.78 -9.98 17.48
C ASP A 277 2.77 -11.03 16.95
N ALA A 278 4.06 -10.77 17.14
CA ALA A 278 5.12 -11.57 16.55
C ALA A 278 5.26 -12.93 17.26
N ASN A 279 4.94 -12.98 18.55
CA ASN A 279 5.14 -14.14 19.40
C ASN A 279 3.88 -15.01 19.60
N GLY A 280 2.70 -14.50 19.24
CA GLY A 280 1.40 -15.16 19.29
C GLY A 280 0.67 -15.10 20.64
N ASP A 281 1.12 -14.26 21.59
CA ASP A 281 0.59 -14.15 22.96
C ASP A 281 -0.70 -13.32 23.08
N GLY A 282 -1.17 -12.72 21.98
CA GLY A 282 -2.38 -11.91 21.93
C GLY A 282 -2.16 -10.44 22.31
N THR A 283 -0.92 -10.01 22.51
CA THR A 283 -0.55 -8.60 22.67
C THR A 283 0.22 -8.11 21.44
N THR A 284 0.02 -6.85 21.08
CA THR A 284 0.76 -6.23 19.97
C THR A 284 2.20 -5.96 20.42
N ASP A 285 3.16 -6.57 19.72
CA ASP A 285 4.60 -6.38 19.91
C ASP A 285 5.11 -5.15 19.13
N GLU A 286 4.59 -4.95 17.92
CA GLU A 286 5.08 -3.93 16.98
C GLU A 286 3.93 -3.35 16.13
N VAL A 287 4.06 -2.10 15.71
CA VAL A 287 3.19 -1.46 14.71
C VAL A 287 3.99 -1.21 13.45
N VAL A 288 3.62 -1.85 12.34
CA VAL A 288 4.23 -1.66 11.03
C VAL A 288 3.48 -0.56 10.28
N LEU A 289 4.22 0.42 9.79
CA LEU A 289 3.73 1.55 9.01
C LEU A 289 4.05 1.33 7.53
N ALA A 290 3.34 2.02 6.64
CA ALA A 290 3.55 1.87 5.21
C ALA A 290 4.98 2.30 4.80
N ASP A 291 5.51 1.63 3.79
CA ASP A 291 6.79 1.90 3.17
C ASP A 291 6.81 3.34 2.63
N GLY A 292 7.95 4.02 2.80
CA GLY A 292 8.12 5.39 2.31
C GLY A 292 7.31 6.45 3.05
N VAL A 293 6.57 6.11 4.12
CA VAL A 293 5.97 7.10 5.02
C VAL A 293 7.09 7.88 5.71
N GLU A 294 7.14 9.20 5.47
CA GLU A 294 7.97 10.09 6.26
C GLU A 294 7.45 10.12 7.69
N LEU A 295 8.07 9.33 8.55
CA LEU A 295 7.74 9.26 9.97
C LEU A 295 7.99 10.62 10.62
N SER A 296 7.00 11.09 11.39
CA SER A 296 7.20 12.30 12.18
C SER A 296 8.35 12.10 13.17
N LEU A 297 9.02 13.20 13.54
CA LEU A 297 10.12 13.15 14.49
C LEU A 297 9.73 12.47 15.82
N ASN A 298 8.48 12.61 16.25
CA ASN A 298 7.98 11.98 17.47
C ASN A 298 7.84 10.46 17.29
N GLN A 299 7.29 10.00 16.17
CA GLN A 299 7.19 8.57 15.85
C GLN A 299 8.58 7.93 15.76
N LEU A 300 9.54 8.57 15.09
CA LEU A 300 10.93 8.09 15.02
C LEU A 300 11.58 7.97 16.41
N ILE A 301 11.32 8.91 17.31
CA ILE A 301 11.81 8.86 18.70
C ILE A 301 11.16 7.72 19.49
N THR A 302 9.89 7.41 19.23
CA THR A 302 9.19 6.28 19.86
C THR A 302 9.74 4.95 19.36
N LEU A 303 9.82 4.76 18.04
CA LEU A 303 10.34 3.54 17.42
C LEU A 303 11.75 3.19 17.88
N ILE A 304 12.65 4.19 17.97
CA ILE A 304 14.01 3.91 18.46
C ILE A 304 14.03 3.52 19.94
N LYS A 305 13.11 4.03 20.79
CA LYS A 305 12.99 3.62 22.19
C LYS A 305 12.47 2.19 22.31
N GLU A 306 11.46 1.83 21.53
CA GLU A 306 10.90 0.48 21.46
C GLU A 306 11.95 -0.51 20.99
N LYS A 307 12.64 -0.19 19.87
CA LYS A 307 13.73 -1.03 19.36
C LYS A 307 14.82 -1.23 20.39
N ILE A 308 15.28 -0.19 21.09
CA ILE A 308 16.25 -0.33 22.18
C ILE A 308 15.72 -1.25 23.29
N SER A 309 14.43 -1.18 23.59
CA SER A 309 13.80 -1.95 24.67
C SER A 309 13.72 -3.44 24.36
N THR A 310 13.59 -3.83 23.08
CA THR A 310 13.54 -5.22 22.64
C THR A 310 14.92 -5.86 22.44
N LEU A 311 16.01 -5.07 22.40
CA LEU A 311 17.37 -5.61 22.24
C LEU A 311 17.76 -6.63 23.30
N SER A 312 18.39 -7.73 22.86
CA SER A 312 18.98 -8.76 23.73
C SER A 312 20.39 -8.36 24.18
N ILE A 313 20.49 -7.29 24.96
CA ILE A 313 21.74 -6.72 25.47
C ILE A 313 21.67 -6.48 27.00
N LYS A 314 22.82 -6.26 27.63
CA LYS A 314 22.91 -5.98 29.07
C LYS A 314 22.02 -4.78 29.47
N ASP A 315 21.24 -4.91 30.54
CA ASP A 315 20.31 -3.86 31.02
C ASP A 315 20.99 -2.50 31.22
N LYS A 316 22.20 -2.50 31.80
CA LYS A 316 22.97 -1.26 31.99
C LYS A 316 23.28 -0.54 30.67
N LEU A 317 23.45 -1.29 29.58
CA LEU A 317 23.67 -0.73 28.25
C LEU A 317 22.35 -0.21 27.66
N LYS A 318 21.27 -1.00 27.76
CA LYS A 318 19.92 -0.61 27.35
C LYS A 318 19.48 0.71 28.00
N GLN A 319 19.61 0.82 29.32
CA GLN A 319 19.29 2.03 30.08
C GLN A 319 20.17 3.23 29.69
N ASN A 320 21.43 3.01 29.31
CA ASN A 320 22.29 4.09 28.82
C ASN A 320 21.81 4.63 27.47
N LEU A 321 21.49 3.73 26.53
CA LEU A 321 20.96 4.11 25.22
C LEU A 321 19.64 4.88 25.34
N LEU A 322 18.69 4.38 26.15
CA LEU A 322 17.43 5.08 26.44
C LEU A 322 17.67 6.48 27.03
N LYS A 323 18.62 6.62 27.97
CA LYS A 323 19.00 7.92 28.52
C LYS A 323 19.61 8.86 27.48
N GLN A 324 20.35 8.33 26.51
CA GLN A 324 20.89 9.13 25.40
C GLN A 324 19.78 9.64 24.48
N ILE A 325 18.79 8.80 24.16
CA ILE A 325 17.59 9.21 23.39
C ILE A 325 16.77 10.26 24.16
N ALA A 326 16.52 10.07 25.46
CA ALA A 326 15.80 11.06 26.26
C ALA A 326 16.52 12.43 26.32
N ASN A 327 17.87 12.43 26.33
CA ASN A 327 18.65 13.65 26.24
C ASN A 327 18.55 14.31 24.85
N LEU A 328 18.48 13.53 23.78
CA LEU A 328 18.27 14.02 22.42
C LEU A 328 16.89 14.68 22.30
N GLU A 329 15.83 13.99 22.73
CA GLU A 329 14.45 14.49 22.79
C GLU A 329 14.33 15.79 23.58
N LYS A 330 15.01 15.89 24.73
CA LYS A 330 15.07 17.14 25.50
C LYS A 330 15.76 18.28 24.73
N LYS A 331 16.81 18.00 23.95
CA LYS A 331 17.49 19.03 23.14
C LYS A 331 16.62 19.48 21.97
N ILE A 332 15.88 18.55 21.38
CA ILE A 332 14.88 18.75 20.35
C ILE A 332 13.81 19.73 20.86
N GLU A 333 13.17 19.41 21.98
CA GLU A 333 12.11 20.25 22.56
C GLU A 333 12.63 21.65 22.94
N ASN A 334 13.82 21.73 23.55
CA ASN A 334 14.46 23.01 23.86
C ASN A 334 14.74 23.87 22.61
N LYS A 335 14.95 23.26 21.45
CA LYS A 335 15.16 23.98 20.19
C LYS A 335 13.84 24.49 19.61
N LYS A 336 12.76 23.69 19.63
CA LYS A 336 11.41 24.13 19.26
C LYS A 336 10.98 25.36 20.08
N GLN A 337 11.09 25.26 21.40
CA GLN A 337 10.78 26.37 22.32
C GLN A 337 11.64 27.63 22.09
N LYS A 338 12.90 27.46 21.67
CA LYS A 338 13.75 28.60 21.29
C LYS A 338 13.33 29.22 19.98
N ASN A 339 12.92 28.42 18.98
CA ASN A 339 12.45 28.93 17.70
C ASN A 339 11.18 29.77 17.89
N ILE A 340 10.19 29.27 18.63
CA ILE A 340 8.97 30.02 19.01
C ILE A 340 9.33 31.38 19.62
N LYS A 341 10.22 31.38 20.63
CA LYS A 341 10.68 32.63 21.27
C LYS A 341 11.42 33.56 20.32
N ILE A 342 12.15 33.04 19.34
CA ILE A 342 12.87 33.87 18.36
C ILE A 342 11.87 34.51 17.39
N LEU A 343 10.90 33.75 16.88
CA LEU A 343 9.84 34.23 15.97
C LEU A 343 9.00 35.31 16.64
N ALA A 344 8.47 35.06 17.85
CA ALA A 344 7.70 36.05 18.60
C ALA A 344 8.51 37.33 18.93
N ASN A 345 9.83 37.21 19.12
CA ASN A 345 10.69 38.39 19.32
C ASN A 345 11.03 39.12 18.03
N LEU A 346 11.07 38.42 16.89
CA LEU A 346 11.22 39.01 15.56
C LEU A 346 9.98 39.82 15.23
N ASP A 347 8.80 39.23 15.39
CA ASP A 347 7.53 39.87 15.10
C ASP A 347 7.34 41.17 15.91
N LYS A 348 7.45 41.09 17.25
CA LYS A 348 7.44 42.28 18.14
C LYS A 348 8.44 43.36 17.74
N LYS A 349 9.59 42.96 17.19
CA LYS A 349 10.62 43.91 16.78
C LYS A 349 10.26 44.61 15.47
N ILE A 350 9.67 43.87 14.52
CA ILE A 350 9.18 44.41 13.26
C ILE A 350 8.05 45.42 13.53
N SER A 351 7.00 45.05 14.26
CA SER A 351 5.91 45.99 14.59
C SER A 351 6.41 47.20 15.40
N LYS A 352 7.41 47.03 16.29
CA LYS A 352 8.03 48.19 16.98
C LYS A 352 8.84 49.11 16.05
N GLN A 353 9.47 48.59 14.99
CA GLN A 353 10.18 49.43 14.04
C GLN A 353 9.23 50.10 13.05
N GLU A 354 8.14 49.44 12.68
CA GLU A 354 7.04 50.01 11.90
C GLU A 354 6.41 51.21 12.63
N MET A 355 6.00 51.04 13.89
CA MET A 355 5.47 52.15 14.71
C MET A 355 6.43 53.34 14.85
N LYS A 356 7.74 53.10 14.68
CA LYS A 356 8.78 54.15 14.71
C LYS A 356 9.05 54.77 13.34
N GLY A 357 8.31 54.40 12.31
CA GLY A 357 8.50 54.84 10.93
C GLY A 357 9.82 54.37 10.32
N LYS A 358 10.47 53.36 10.90
CA LYS A 358 11.77 52.85 10.43
C LYS A 358 11.64 51.72 9.42
N ILE A 359 10.51 51.05 9.39
CA ILE A 359 10.13 50.05 8.37
C ILE A 359 8.80 50.54 7.81
N SER A 360 8.61 50.44 6.49
CA SER A 360 7.35 50.80 5.86
C SER A 360 6.25 49.80 6.25
N THR A 361 4.99 50.22 6.28
CA THR A 361 3.87 49.31 6.57
C THR A 361 3.78 48.15 5.56
N ALA A 362 4.08 48.41 4.29
CA ALA A 362 4.13 47.36 3.26
C ALA A 362 5.23 46.32 3.56
N ASP A 363 6.45 46.78 3.88
CA ASP A 363 7.54 45.87 4.21
C ASP A 363 7.30 45.10 5.51
N ALA A 364 6.69 45.75 6.51
CA ALA A 364 6.34 45.11 7.77
C ALA A 364 5.32 43.99 7.56
N ALA A 365 4.27 44.24 6.78
CA ALA A 365 3.23 43.25 6.46
C ALA A 365 3.81 42.02 5.73
N GLU A 366 4.66 42.22 4.72
CA GLU A 366 5.30 41.10 4.01
C GLU A 366 6.19 40.26 4.94
N ILE A 367 6.94 40.92 5.85
CA ILE A 367 7.78 40.21 6.82
C ILE A 367 6.92 39.45 7.83
N THR A 368 5.85 40.04 8.34
CA THR A 368 4.94 39.38 9.29
C THR A 368 4.27 38.16 8.66
N ASN A 369 3.82 38.23 7.40
CA ASN A 369 3.27 37.05 6.71
C ASN A 369 4.27 35.89 6.63
N LEU A 370 5.55 36.18 6.36
CA LEU A 370 6.61 35.15 6.36
C LEU A 370 6.89 34.60 7.76
N LEU A 371 6.78 35.44 8.80
CA LEU A 371 6.92 35.00 10.19
C LEU A 371 5.74 34.12 10.63
N ASP A 372 4.52 34.44 10.23
CA ASP A 372 3.31 33.66 10.53
C ASP A 372 3.39 32.25 9.91
N LEU A 373 3.88 32.15 8.66
CA LEU A 373 4.14 30.86 8.01
C LEU A 373 5.19 30.04 8.77
N LEU A 374 6.23 30.67 9.30
CA LEU A 374 7.25 30.00 10.12
C LEU A 374 6.72 29.65 11.52
N GLU A 375 5.81 30.45 12.07
CA GLU A 375 5.17 30.20 13.37
C GLU A 375 4.20 29.03 13.31
N ALA A 376 3.48 28.86 12.21
CA ALA A 376 2.69 27.66 11.91
C ALA A 376 3.55 26.38 11.86
N GLN A 377 4.85 26.51 11.55
CA GLN A 377 5.82 25.41 11.55
C GLN A 377 6.60 25.29 12.86
N SER A 378 6.29 26.09 13.88
CA SER A 378 7.15 26.21 15.07
C SER A 378 7.17 24.97 15.98
N GLU A 379 6.22 24.06 15.77
CA GLU A 379 6.23 22.71 16.36
C GLU A 379 7.25 21.78 15.69
N ASN A 380 7.76 22.15 14.51
CA ASN A 380 8.84 21.46 13.81
C ASN A 380 10.21 22.05 14.20
N ILE A 381 11.23 21.19 14.22
CA ILE A 381 12.62 21.64 14.40
C ILE A 381 13.19 22.23 13.12
N ALA A 382 12.89 21.58 12.00
CA ALA A 382 13.16 22.08 10.67
C ALA A 382 12.06 23.08 10.28
N LEU A 383 12.44 24.35 10.21
CA LEU A 383 11.64 25.36 9.52
C LEU A 383 11.98 25.33 8.03
N ASP A 384 11.00 25.67 7.20
CA ASP A 384 11.13 25.64 5.74
C ASP A 384 12.30 26.54 5.27
N PRO A 385 13.30 25.97 4.57
CA PRO A 385 14.47 26.72 4.11
C PRO A 385 14.11 27.78 3.05
N THR A 386 13.06 27.57 2.25
CA THR A 386 12.61 28.52 1.22
C THR A 386 11.98 29.75 1.85
N ILE A 387 11.18 29.58 2.91
CA ILE A 387 10.56 30.67 3.66
C ILE A 387 11.63 31.45 4.43
N LEU A 388 12.60 30.76 5.06
CA LEU A 388 13.74 31.40 5.70
C LEU A 388 14.61 32.21 4.71
N ALA A 389 14.84 31.69 3.50
CA ALA A 389 15.57 32.41 2.45
C ALA A 389 14.80 33.64 1.95
N SER A 390 13.48 33.52 1.79
CA SER A 390 12.59 34.62 1.43
C SER A 390 12.61 35.72 2.49
N LEU A 391 12.52 35.35 3.76
CA LEU A 391 12.60 36.26 4.91
C LEU A 391 13.95 37.00 4.95
N LYS A 392 15.06 36.29 4.73
CA LYS A 392 16.40 36.91 4.64
C LYS A 392 16.47 37.90 3.49
N THR A 393 16.00 37.52 2.31
CA THR A 393 16.02 38.36 1.10
C THR A 393 15.21 39.62 1.33
N LYS A 394 14.01 39.50 1.92
CA LYS A 394 13.18 40.66 2.26
C LYS A 394 13.87 41.57 3.27
N ILE A 395 14.43 41.03 4.37
CA ILE A 395 15.19 41.81 5.35
C ILE A 395 16.40 42.51 4.70
N GLN A 396 17.09 41.86 3.76
CA GLN A 396 18.21 42.45 3.03
C GLN A 396 17.78 43.63 2.14
N SER A 397 16.59 43.55 1.53
CA SER A 397 16.04 44.61 0.67
C SER A 397 15.59 45.86 1.45
N LEU A 398 15.37 45.76 2.77
CA LEU A 398 14.90 46.86 3.59
C LEU A 398 15.81 48.10 3.50
N ASN A 399 15.22 49.26 3.24
CA ASN A 399 15.91 50.55 3.26
C ASN A 399 16.06 51.08 4.71
N VAL A 400 16.85 50.36 5.53
CA VAL A 400 17.04 50.66 6.96
C VAL A 400 18.50 50.70 7.37
N LYS A 401 18.79 51.27 8.54
CA LYS A 401 20.14 51.32 9.11
C LYS A 401 20.78 49.93 9.18
N ALA A 402 22.04 49.83 8.77
CA ALA A 402 22.80 48.57 8.74
C ALA A 402 22.76 47.80 10.07
N ASN A 403 22.84 48.50 11.21
CA ASN A 403 22.78 47.86 12.53
C ASN A 403 21.45 47.14 12.80
N LEU A 404 20.32 47.72 12.34
CA LEU A 404 19.00 47.11 12.48
C LEU A 404 18.87 45.89 11.55
N LYS A 405 19.28 46.04 10.29
CA LYS A 405 19.30 44.96 9.29
C LYS A 405 20.13 43.77 9.78
N ASN A 406 21.34 44.02 10.27
CA ASN A 406 22.24 42.99 10.79
C ASN A 406 21.69 42.29 12.04
N ASP A 407 20.98 43.00 12.92
CA ASP A 407 20.34 42.36 14.08
C ASP A 407 19.19 41.43 13.66
N LEU A 408 18.36 41.86 12.69
CA LEU A 408 17.27 41.03 12.16
C LEU A 408 17.83 39.77 11.48
N LEU A 409 18.84 39.91 10.60
CA LEU A 409 19.50 38.78 9.95
C LEU A 409 20.12 37.80 10.96
N LYS A 410 20.82 38.31 11.99
CA LYS A 410 21.38 37.46 13.06
C LYS A 410 20.33 36.69 13.85
N ARG A 411 19.09 37.18 13.92
CA ARG A 411 17.98 36.46 14.56
C ARG A 411 17.47 35.35 13.66
N VAL A 412 17.34 35.60 12.36
CA VAL A 412 16.97 34.57 11.38
C VAL A 412 18.04 33.47 11.32
N GLU A 413 19.33 33.80 11.33
CA GLU A 413 20.43 32.81 11.40
C GLU A 413 20.36 31.88 12.63
N LYS A 414 19.78 32.35 13.75
CA LYS A 414 19.62 31.49 14.95
C LYS A 414 18.55 30.42 14.75
N LEU A 415 17.57 30.65 13.88
CA LEU A 415 16.54 29.68 13.55
C LEU A 415 17.16 28.46 12.84
N GLU A 416 18.15 28.69 11.97
CA GLU A 416 18.85 27.65 11.20
C GLU A 416 19.84 26.81 12.00
N LYS A 417 20.27 27.27 13.20
CA LYS A 417 21.29 26.57 13.98
C LYS A 417 20.78 25.25 14.58
N LYS A 418 21.12 24.13 13.92
CA LYS A 418 20.80 22.74 14.33
C LYS A 418 22.02 21.92 14.81
N GLY A 419 23.23 22.45 14.69
CA GLY A 419 24.49 21.69 14.87
C GLY A 419 24.68 21.00 16.24
N VAL A 420 24.04 21.47 17.31
CA VAL A 420 24.09 20.77 18.62
C VAL A 420 23.35 19.44 18.58
N ILE A 421 22.25 19.37 17.85
CA ILE A 421 21.41 18.17 17.73
C ILE A 421 22.09 17.18 16.78
N ILE A 422 22.52 17.64 15.61
CA ILE A 422 23.32 16.85 14.63
C ILE A 422 24.56 16.25 15.30
N LYS A 423 25.31 17.03 16.09
CA LYS A 423 26.47 16.51 16.83
C LYS A 423 26.07 15.47 17.88
N THR A 424 24.88 15.59 18.47
CA THR A 424 24.38 14.60 19.44
C THR A 424 24.03 13.28 18.75
N LEU A 425 23.36 13.34 17.59
CA LEU A 425 23.06 12.19 16.74
C LEU A 425 24.35 11.48 16.29
N SER A 426 25.28 12.22 15.69
CA SER A 426 26.58 11.66 15.25
C SER A 426 27.35 10.98 16.38
N ASN A 427 27.34 11.57 17.59
CA ASN A 427 27.99 10.94 18.75
C ASN A 427 27.28 9.66 19.21
N LEU A 428 25.95 9.60 19.10
CA LEU A 428 25.16 8.42 19.42
C LEU A 428 25.42 7.30 18.41
N SER A 429 25.38 7.59 17.11
CA SER A 429 25.70 6.62 16.05
C SER A 429 27.11 6.06 16.23
N LYS A 430 28.11 6.93 16.48
CA LYS A 430 29.49 6.48 16.79
C LYS A 430 29.58 5.59 18.02
N ASN A 431 28.79 5.89 19.06
CA ASN A 431 28.75 5.05 20.25
C ASN A 431 28.18 3.66 19.92
N ILE A 432 27.06 3.59 19.18
CA ILE A 432 26.43 2.34 18.76
C ILE A 432 27.38 1.49 17.91
N ILE A 433 27.99 2.07 16.88
CA ILE A 433 29.00 1.41 16.02
C ILE A 433 30.15 0.85 16.88
N LYS A 434 30.65 1.65 17.84
CA LYS A 434 31.71 1.18 18.75
C LYS A 434 31.25 0.03 19.63
N LYS A 435 29.98 -0.03 20.05
CA LYS A 435 29.47 -1.16 20.84
C LYS A 435 29.29 -2.42 20.00
N ALA A 436 28.84 -2.28 18.75
CA ALA A 436 28.75 -3.38 17.79
C ALA A 436 30.13 -4.00 17.51
N GLY A 437 31.13 -3.18 17.16
CA GLY A 437 32.51 -3.66 16.95
C GLY A 437 33.20 -4.27 18.19
N ASN A 438 32.60 -4.14 19.38
CA ASN A 438 33.05 -4.80 20.61
C ASN A 438 32.19 -6.02 21.00
N GLY A 439 31.29 -6.47 20.12
CA GLY A 439 30.36 -7.59 20.35
C GLY A 439 29.31 -7.34 21.42
N LYS A 440 28.99 -6.08 21.75
CA LYS A 440 28.03 -5.73 22.82
C LYS A 440 26.61 -5.49 22.32
N ILE A 441 26.46 -5.32 21.01
CA ILE A 441 25.20 -5.20 20.26
C ILE A 441 25.43 -6.04 19.01
N ALA A 442 24.43 -6.82 18.57
CA ALA A 442 24.54 -7.55 17.31
C ALA A 442 24.62 -6.55 16.13
N ASP A 443 25.32 -6.91 15.06
CA ASP A 443 25.54 -5.99 13.94
C ASP A 443 24.22 -5.58 13.25
N ALA A 444 23.28 -6.52 13.11
CA ALA A 444 21.94 -6.25 12.55
C ALA A 444 21.14 -5.26 13.42
N ASP A 445 21.16 -5.45 14.75
CA ASP A 445 20.52 -4.55 15.70
C ASP A 445 21.15 -3.15 15.69
N ALA A 446 22.48 -3.10 15.60
CA ALA A 446 23.22 -1.84 15.52
C ALA A 446 22.88 -1.08 14.24
N GLN A 447 22.77 -1.78 13.11
CA GLN A 447 22.39 -1.20 11.83
C GLN A 447 20.97 -0.63 11.88
N ALA A 448 19.99 -1.40 12.38
CA ALA A 448 18.62 -0.92 12.53
C ALA A 448 18.51 0.36 13.39
N LEU A 449 19.29 0.44 14.48
CA LEU A 449 19.35 1.67 15.28
C LEU A 449 19.99 2.85 14.53
N ILE A 450 21.02 2.60 13.73
CA ILE A 450 21.69 3.64 12.93
C ILE A 450 20.75 4.17 11.85
N ASP A 451 19.98 3.30 11.22
CA ASP A 451 19.03 3.69 10.18
C ASP A 451 17.94 4.59 10.75
N LEU A 452 17.38 4.25 11.92
CA LEU A 452 16.45 5.12 12.65
C LEU A 452 17.07 6.47 13.03
N LEU A 453 18.34 6.50 13.45
CA LEU A 453 19.04 7.75 13.76
C LEU A 453 19.28 8.63 12.52
N ASN A 454 19.56 8.01 11.38
CA ASN A 454 19.72 8.72 10.12
C ASN A 454 18.38 9.30 9.63
N GLN A 455 17.28 8.57 9.81
CA GLN A 455 15.94 9.10 9.54
C GLN A 455 15.61 10.29 10.46
N ILE A 456 15.93 10.20 11.75
CA ILE A 456 15.80 11.33 12.69
C ILE A 456 16.64 12.53 12.21
N GLU A 457 17.87 12.31 11.75
CA GLU A 457 18.72 13.37 11.21
C GLU A 457 18.13 14.00 9.94
N GLY A 458 17.52 13.21 9.07
CA GLY A 458 16.87 13.69 7.83
C GLY A 458 15.67 14.61 8.10
N VAL A 459 14.90 14.34 9.15
CA VAL A 459 13.74 15.16 9.55
C VAL A 459 14.16 16.43 10.32
N ILE A 460 15.42 16.51 10.79
CA ILE A 460 15.94 17.63 11.59
C ILE A 460 16.56 18.71 10.75
#